data_AF-A0A811S6Y8-F1
#
_entry.id   AF-A0A811S6Y8-F1
#
_cell.length_a   1.000
_cell.length_b   1.000
_cell.length_c   1.000
_cell.angle_alpha   90.00
_cell.angle_beta   90.00
_cell.angle_gamma   90.00
#
_symmetry.space_group_name_H-M   'P 1'
#
loop_
_entity.id
_entity.type
_entity.pdbx_description
1 polymer ?
#
loop_
_entity_poly.entity_id
_entity_poly.type
_entity_poly.pdbx_seq_one_letter_code
_entity_poly.pdbx_strand_id
1 'polypeptide(L)'
;MAPAFGRSISFPLSPARSSSSSSSSSSSSSTTKKQARHVRSISLPTCRAHPLLAHLHATTRAVRAWAATAGADPCTTTSTPSAGLAHLDALHAALAELLVLPEPRAGLATASAFSDRLLDGLLALADAQGAFRETLVDLRCHAAEARAALRRRDAARLASAVRAQRSAEKDLARLASSARAATRLPLLPVAPAATTVAEVEVSGVLAEALAAAASASAAVFSALEAVSSAATAATASASSKKPAATATLMSLVTRSSKAAAASDEDKELTALEKMEQLDECIAEMEAGSDKVFRRILHTRVALLNIRTRIC
;
A
#
# COMPACT_ATOMS: atom_id res chain seq x y z
N MET A 1 17.97 51.90 13.90
CA MET A 1 18.69 51.10 12.88
C MET A 1 19.51 50.05 13.61
N ALA A 2 19.49 48.79 13.15
CA ALA A 2 20.30 47.65 13.65
C ALA A 2 20.14 47.28 15.15
N PRO A 3 20.67 46.12 15.62
CA PRO A 3 21.08 44.91 14.89
C PRO A 3 20.21 43.68 15.24
N ALA A 4 20.49 42.53 14.62
CA ALA A 4 19.78 41.27 14.85
C ALA A 4 20.35 40.46 16.04
N PHE A 5 19.51 39.62 16.66
CA PHE A 5 19.94 38.56 17.59
C PHE A 5 19.74 37.18 16.99
N GLY A 6 20.82 36.57 16.51
CA GLY A 6 20.87 35.12 16.26
C GLY A 6 21.26 34.38 17.54
N ARG A 7 20.58 33.27 17.85
CA ARG A 7 20.98 32.31 18.89
C ARG A 7 20.86 30.87 18.39
N SER A 8 21.83 30.46 17.57
CA SER A 8 22.07 29.05 17.26
C SER A 8 22.59 28.33 18.50
N ILE A 9 21.84 27.36 19.02
CA ILE A 9 22.24 26.56 20.18
C ILE A 9 23.20 25.46 19.71
N SER A 10 24.47 25.52 20.13
CA SER A 10 25.47 24.50 19.81
C SER A 10 25.66 23.53 20.98
N PHE A 11 25.42 22.24 20.73
CA PHE A 11 25.83 21.16 21.63
C PHE A 11 27.23 20.66 21.26
N PRO A 12 28.22 20.73 22.18
CA PRO A 12 29.48 20.03 22.01
C PRO A 12 29.33 18.55 22.43
N LEU A 13 29.59 17.61 21.51
CA LEU A 13 29.72 16.19 21.85
C LEU A 13 31.12 15.66 21.50
N SER A 14 31.84 15.29 22.56
CA SER A 14 33.14 14.61 22.64
C SER A 14 33.38 14.30 24.13
N PRO A 15 34.18 13.29 24.55
CA PRO A 15 35.26 12.65 23.78
C PRO A 15 35.43 11.11 23.93
N ALA A 16 36.28 10.55 23.07
CA ALA A 16 37.18 9.41 23.33
C ALA A 16 38.35 9.54 22.31
N ARG A 17 39.67 9.56 22.61
CA ARG A 17 40.56 8.68 23.42
C ARG A 17 40.51 7.22 22.92
N SER A 18 41.62 6.58 22.54
CA SER A 18 42.93 6.50 23.22
C SER A 18 44.15 6.43 22.25
N SER A 19 45.26 7.16 22.50
CA SER A 19 46.60 6.68 22.99
C SER A 19 47.41 5.78 22.01
N SER A 20 48.47 6.28 21.34
CA SER A 20 49.92 6.20 21.72
C SER A 20 50.58 4.82 21.50
N SER A 21 51.86 4.66 21.12
CA SER A 21 53.04 5.56 21.15
C SER A 21 54.12 5.19 20.10
N SER A 22 55.13 6.07 19.89
CA SER A 22 56.52 5.81 19.40
C SER A 22 56.74 5.09 18.05
N SER A 23 57.70 5.43 17.17
CA SER A 23 58.64 6.56 16.98
C SER A 23 59.21 6.42 15.53
N SER A 24 60.23 7.09 14.97
CA SER A 24 61.25 8.10 15.37
C SER A 24 61.83 8.73 14.07
N SER A 25 62.68 9.78 14.16
CA SER A 25 63.69 10.26 13.15
C SER A 25 63.32 10.23 11.64
N SER A 26 63.37 11.32 10.88
CA SER A 26 64.47 12.30 10.80
C SER A 26 64.06 13.59 10.04
N SER A 27 65.01 14.52 9.85
CA SER A 27 64.77 15.93 9.48
C SER A 27 64.99 16.29 8.00
N SER A 28 64.08 17.09 7.41
CA SER A 28 64.40 18.20 6.49
C SER A 28 63.13 19.01 6.16
N SER A 29 63.29 20.28 5.77
CA SER A 29 62.18 21.25 5.66
C SER A 29 62.17 22.04 4.34
N SER A 30 61.12 21.89 3.53
CA SER A 30 60.71 22.89 2.53
C SER A 30 59.26 22.70 2.06
N THR A 31 58.36 23.48 2.66
CA THR A 31 57.06 23.96 2.15
C THR A 31 56.50 23.34 0.85
N THR A 32 55.89 22.15 0.94
CA THR A 32 54.79 21.78 0.02
C THR A 32 53.46 22.07 0.70
N LYS A 33 52.74 23.10 0.23
CA LYS A 33 51.37 23.38 0.71
C LYS A 33 50.44 22.26 0.22
N LYS A 34 50.29 21.21 1.02
CA LYS A 34 49.21 20.21 0.84
C LYS A 34 47.88 20.96 0.91
N GLN A 35 47.31 21.28 -0.25
CA GLN A 35 45.93 21.72 -0.33
C GLN A 35 45.07 20.58 0.20
N ALA A 36 44.50 20.78 1.39
CA ALA A 36 43.39 19.95 1.82
C ALA A 36 42.29 20.12 0.76
N ARG A 37 42.10 19.10 -0.09
CA ARG A 37 41.04 19.08 -1.08
C ARG A 37 39.74 19.08 -0.30
N HIS A 38 39.18 20.27 -0.09
CA HIS A 38 37.85 20.42 0.47
C HIS A 38 36.93 19.56 -0.39
N VAL A 39 36.40 18.49 0.18
CA VAL A 39 35.31 17.74 -0.42
C VAL A 39 34.19 18.74 -0.52
N ARG A 40 34.01 19.31 -1.72
CA ARG A 40 32.89 20.21 -2.00
C ARG A 40 31.67 19.32 -1.95
N SER A 41 30.90 19.45 -0.87
CA SER A 41 29.59 18.85 -0.76
C SER A 41 28.81 19.24 -2.01
N ILE A 42 28.41 18.24 -2.80
CA ILE A 42 27.46 18.43 -3.90
C ILE A 42 26.04 18.59 -3.33
N SER A 43 25.90 19.59 -2.46
CA SER A 43 24.66 20.34 -2.32
C SER A 43 24.45 21.06 -3.65
N LEU A 44 23.94 20.32 -4.63
CA LEU A 44 23.12 20.92 -5.67
C LEU A 44 22.14 21.85 -4.96
N PRO A 45 21.95 23.11 -5.40
CA PRO A 45 20.79 23.85 -4.94
C PRO A 45 19.58 22.99 -5.31
N THR A 46 18.77 22.62 -4.32
CA THR A 46 17.55 21.86 -4.56
C THR A 46 16.62 22.73 -5.39
N CYS A 47 16.71 22.55 -6.71
CA CYS A 47 15.96 23.30 -7.71
C CYS A 47 14.51 23.35 -7.26
N ARG A 48 14.02 24.57 -6.99
CA ARG A 48 12.88 24.91 -6.14
C ARG A 48 11.66 24.05 -6.45
N ALA A 49 11.58 22.88 -5.81
CA ALA A 49 10.78 21.77 -6.31
C ALA A 49 9.33 22.20 -6.47
N HIS A 50 8.79 22.01 -7.69
CA HIS A 50 7.45 22.50 -8.01
C HIS A 50 6.46 21.98 -6.95
N PRO A 51 5.60 22.82 -6.35
CA PRO A 51 4.82 22.42 -5.17
C PRO A 51 3.97 21.16 -5.39
N LEU A 52 3.45 20.96 -6.60
CA LEU A 52 2.71 19.74 -6.97
C LEU A 52 3.61 18.49 -7.09
N LEU A 53 4.87 18.62 -7.50
CA LEU A 53 5.83 17.51 -7.52
C LEU A 53 6.29 17.15 -6.09
N ALA A 54 6.53 18.16 -5.25
CA ALA A 54 6.79 17.95 -3.82
C ALA A 54 5.58 17.31 -3.10
N HIS A 55 4.35 17.69 -3.46
CA HIS A 55 3.10 17.08 -2.99
C HIS A 55 2.98 15.62 -3.46
N LEU A 56 3.21 15.32 -4.75
CA LEU A 56 3.21 13.96 -5.29
C LEU A 56 4.25 13.07 -4.59
N HIS A 57 5.45 13.58 -4.30
CA HIS A 57 6.45 12.85 -3.52
C HIS A 57 5.96 12.56 -2.09
N ALA A 58 5.18 13.47 -1.50
CA ALA A 58 4.64 13.28 -0.15
C ALA A 58 3.50 12.24 -0.12
N THR A 59 2.54 12.30 -1.05
CA THR A 59 1.47 11.30 -1.16
C THR A 59 2.01 9.92 -1.52
N THR A 60 2.97 9.85 -2.45
CA THR A 60 3.69 8.61 -2.81
C THR A 60 4.40 7.98 -1.61
N ARG A 61 5.07 8.78 -0.77
CA ARG A 61 5.70 8.29 0.47
C ARG A 61 4.68 7.84 1.52
N ALA A 62 3.56 8.57 1.69
CA ALA A 62 2.49 8.19 2.62
C ALA A 62 1.83 6.85 2.23
N VAL A 63 1.51 6.68 0.94
CA VAL A 63 0.98 5.43 0.36
C VAL A 63 1.89 4.24 0.66
N ARG A 64 3.21 4.39 0.45
CA ARG A 64 4.16 3.30 0.74
C ARG A 64 4.35 3.04 2.24
N ALA A 65 4.32 4.07 3.08
CA ALA A 65 4.39 3.90 4.53
C ALA A 65 3.20 3.08 5.04
N TRP A 66 1.97 3.42 4.62
CA TRP A 66 0.77 2.64 4.93
C TRP A 66 0.86 1.21 4.36
N ALA A 67 1.28 1.04 3.11
CA ALA A 67 1.38 -0.29 2.48
C ALA A 67 2.43 -1.19 3.16
N ALA A 68 3.45 -0.61 3.81
CA ALA A 68 4.43 -1.34 4.61
C ALA A 68 3.91 -1.77 6.00
N THR A 69 2.95 -1.04 6.59
CA THR A 69 2.31 -1.41 7.86
C THR A 69 1.07 -2.28 7.69
N ALA A 70 0.40 -2.25 6.52
CA ALA A 70 -0.83 -2.99 6.24
C ALA A 70 -0.72 -4.53 6.32
N GLY A 71 0.50 -5.08 6.41
CA GLY A 71 0.76 -6.49 6.65
C GLY A 71 1.48 -6.79 7.98
N ALA A 72 1.58 -5.82 8.89
CA ALA A 72 2.11 -6.00 10.24
C ALA A 72 0.99 -6.39 11.23
N ASP A 73 1.35 -6.77 12.46
CA ASP A 73 0.40 -7.37 13.41
C ASP A 73 -0.85 -6.50 13.67
N PRO A 74 -2.07 -7.07 13.62
CA PRO A 74 -3.32 -6.34 13.83
C PRO A 74 -3.56 -5.92 15.29
N CYS A 75 -2.67 -6.31 16.21
CA CYS A 75 -2.73 -5.94 17.63
C CYS A 75 -2.06 -4.57 17.91
N THR A 76 -1.20 -4.09 17.01
CA THR A 76 -0.37 -2.88 17.20
C THR A 76 -0.51 -1.83 16.10
N THR A 77 -1.33 -2.08 15.08
CA THR A 77 -1.46 -1.22 13.89
C THR A 77 -2.88 -0.70 13.69
N THR A 78 -3.01 0.59 13.39
CA THR A 78 -4.28 1.27 13.05
C THR A 78 -4.51 1.36 11.54
N SER A 79 -3.72 0.64 10.73
CA SER A 79 -3.78 0.68 9.27
C SER A 79 -4.94 -0.16 8.72
N THR A 80 -6.16 0.40 8.79
CA THR A 80 -7.33 -0.17 8.10
C THR A 80 -7.11 -0.19 6.57
N PRO A 81 -7.76 -1.12 5.83
CA PRO A 81 -7.75 -1.07 4.36
C PRO A 81 -8.37 0.22 3.81
N SER A 82 -9.32 0.84 4.54
CA SER A 82 -9.99 2.09 4.16
C SER A 82 -9.06 3.30 4.18
N ALA A 83 -8.11 3.36 5.13
CA ALA A 83 -7.02 4.33 5.10
C ALA A 83 -6.14 4.14 3.84
N GLY A 84 -5.93 2.90 3.40
CA GLY A 84 -5.23 2.59 2.15
C GLY A 84 -5.94 3.14 0.91
N LEU A 85 -7.26 3.00 0.82
CA LEU A 85 -8.05 3.62 -0.26
C LEU A 85 -8.02 5.15 -0.21
N ALA A 86 -8.04 5.76 0.98
CA ALA A 86 -7.89 7.22 1.12
C ALA A 86 -6.51 7.71 0.67
N HIS A 87 -5.43 6.99 1.01
CA HIS A 87 -4.09 7.27 0.51
C HIS A 87 -4.00 7.09 -1.02
N LEU A 88 -4.69 6.10 -1.59
CA LEU A 88 -4.76 5.89 -3.04
C LEU A 88 -5.51 7.02 -3.78
N ASP A 89 -6.65 7.52 -3.29
CA ASP A 89 -7.32 8.67 -3.92
C ASP A 89 -6.43 9.93 -3.86
N ALA A 90 -5.79 10.20 -2.72
CA ALA A 90 -4.86 11.33 -2.57
C ALA A 90 -3.66 11.26 -3.53
N LEU A 91 -3.12 10.06 -3.78
CA LEU A 91 -2.04 9.86 -4.76
C LEU A 91 -2.54 10.07 -6.20
N HIS A 92 -3.68 9.50 -6.57
CA HIS A 92 -4.24 9.69 -7.92
C HIS A 92 -4.76 11.12 -8.16
N ALA A 93 -5.13 11.86 -7.11
CA ALA A 93 -5.43 13.29 -7.17
C ALA A 93 -4.16 14.13 -7.40
N ALA A 94 -3.09 13.90 -6.63
CA ALA A 94 -1.80 14.57 -6.84
C ALA A 94 -1.23 14.30 -8.25
N LEU A 95 -1.44 13.09 -8.78
CA LEU A 95 -1.13 12.75 -10.17
C LEU A 95 -1.97 13.56 -11.17
N ALA A 96 -3.28 13.63 -10.98
CA ALA A 96 -4.16 14.41 -11.85
C ALA A 96 -3.81 15.92 -11.85
N GLU A 97 -3.44 16.48 -10.70
CA GLU A 97 -2.98 17.87 -10.56
C GLU A 97 -1.65 18.13 -11.27
N LEU A 98 -0.66 17.22 -11.15
CA LEU A 98 0.61 17.36 -11.86
C LEU A 98 0.39 17.39 -13.39
N LEU A 99 -0.57 16.61 -13.90
CA LEU A 99 -0.97 16.59 -15.30
C LEU A 99 -1.75 17.83 -15.76
N VAL A 100 -1.98 18.82 -14.90
CA VAL A 100 -2.49 20.15 -15.28
C VAL A 100 -1.37 21.06 -15.80
N LEU A 101 -0.13 20.83 -15.40
CA LEU A 101 1.02 21.69 -15.73
C LEU A 101 1.49 21.54 -17.19
N PRO A 102 2.00 22.61 -17.83
CA PRO A 102 2.49 22.54 -19.21
C PRO A 102 3.82 21.76 -19.36
N GLU A 103 4.71 21.80 -18.37
CA GLU A 103 6.02 21.13 -18.45
C GLU A 103 5.91 19.59 -18.50
N PRO A 104 5.19 18.89 -17.57
CA PRO A 104 4.91 17.46 -17.71
C PRO A 104 4.19 17.10 -19.02
N ARG A 105 3.31 17.98 -19.52
CA ARG A 105 2.57 17.75 -20.77
C ARG A 105 3.48 17.73 -21.99
N ALA A 106 4.44 18.65 -22.07
CA ALA A 106 5.42 18.69 -23.15
C ALA A 106 6.25 17.39 -23.18
N GLY A 107 6.79 16.96 -22.02
CA GLY A 107 7.55 15.71 -21.92
C GLY A 107 6.73 14.45 -22.18
N LEU A 108 5.46 14.41 -21.76
CA LEU A 108 4.54 13.30 -22.05
C LEU A 108 4.13 13.22 -23.53
N ALA A 109 4.14 14.34 -24.25
CA ALA A 109 3.84 14.40 -25.68
C ALA A 109 5.01 13.90 -26.54
N THR A 110 6.24 14.24 -26.16
CA THR A 110 7.46 13.77 -26.84
C THR A 110 7.76 12.30 -26.50
N ALA A 111 7.58 11.89 -25.24
CA ALA A 111 7.85 10.53 -24.77
C ALA A 111 6.68 9.55 -25.02
N SER A 112 6.26 9.40 -26.28
CA SER A 112 5.13 8.55 -26.70
C SER A 112 5.12 7.17 -26.02
N ALA A 113 6.19 6.39 -26.20
CA ALA A 113 6.34 5.05 -25.65
C ALA A 113 6.43 4.98 -24.11
N PHE A 114 6.63 6.11 -23.41
CA PHE A 114 6.44 6.20 -21.96
C PHE A 114 4.97 6.48 -21.62
N SER A 115 4.32 7.39 -22.34
CA SER A 115 2.88 7.67 -22.20
C SER A 115 2.00 6.45 -22.46
N ASP A 116 2.37 5.58 -23.42
CA ASP A 116 1.70 4.30 -23.69
C ASP A 116 1.75 3.39 -22.45
N ARG A 117 2.95 3.05 -21.95
CA ARG A 117 3.13 2.20 -20.75
C ARG A 117 2.43 2.77 -19.51
N LEU A 118 2.35 4.10 -19.38
CA LEU A 118 1.60 4.79 -18.33
C LEU A 118 0.08 4.65 -18.50
N LEU A 119 -0.45 4.78 -19.72
CA LEU A 119 -1.87 4.58 -20.03
C LEU A 119 -2.31 3.12 -19.88
N ASP A 120 -1.42 2.17 -20.17
CA ASP A 120 -1.61 0.72 -19.98
C ASP A 120 -1.59 0.37 -18.48
N GLY A 121 -0.62 0.90 -17.73
CA GLY A 121 -0.54 0.73 -16.27
C GLY A 121 -1.77 1.29 -15.55
N LEU A 122 -2.26 2.47 -15.97
CA LEU A 122 -3.52 3.03 -15.45
C LEU A 122 -4.76 2.21 -15.86
N LEU A 123 -4.76 1.59 -17.05
CA LEU A 123 -5.85 0.71 -17.46
C LEU A 123 -5.88 -0.55 -16.61
N ALA A 124 -4.75 -1.27 -16.49
CA ALA A 124 -4.65 -2.48 -15.67
C ALA A 124 -4.96 -2.23 -14.19
N LEU A 125 -4.65 -1.03 -13.67
CA LEU A 125 -5.07 -0.62 -12.32
C LEU A 125 -6.57 -0.30 -12.23
N ALA A 126 -7.18 0.30 -13.26
CA ALA A 126 -8.63 0.49 -13.32
C ALA A 126 -9.37 -0.86 -13.37
N ASP A 127 -8.89 -1.79 -14.20
CA ASP A 127 -9.49 -3.13 -14.35
C ASP A 127 -9.39 -3.93 -13.05
N ALA A 128 -8.23 -3.89 -12.37
CA ALA A 128 -8.04 -4.52 -11.06
C ALA A 128 -8.93 -3.88 -9.97
N GLN A 129 -9.16 -2.57 -9.99
CA GLN A 129 -10.09 -1.88 -9.09
C GLN A 129 -11.57 -2.14 -9.46
N GLY A 130 -11.88 -2.40 -10.73
CA GLY A 130 -13.20 -2.83 -11.21
C GLY A 130 -13.55 -4.22 -10.68
N ALA A 131 -12.72 -5.22 -10.98
CA ALA A 131 -12.91 -6.59 -10.49
C ALA A 131 -12.84 -6.69 -8.96
N PHE A 132 -12.07 -5.83 -8.28
CA PHE A 132 -12.13 -5.72 -6.82
C PHE A 132 -13.54 -5.36 -6.33
N ARG A 133 -14.22 -4.40 -6.96
CA ARG A 133 -15.60 -4.02 -6.59
C ARG A 133 -16.61 -5.13 -6.84
N GLU A 134 -16.40 -5.95 -7.86
CA GLU A 134 -17.21 -7.16 -8.08
C GLU A 134 -17.00 -8.14 -6.92
N THR A 135 -15.74 -8.43 -6.54
CA THR A 135 -15.46 -9.29 -5.37
C THR A 135 -15.97 -8.74 -4.04
N LEU A 136 -16.12 -7.41 -3.87
CA LEU A 136 -16.76 -6.82 -2.69
C LEU A 136 -18.25 -7.22 -2.58
N VAL A 137 -18.98 -7.21 -3.70
CA VAL A 137 -20.40 -7.56 -3.75
C VAL A 137 -20.60 -9.05 -3.46
N ASP A 138 -19.78 -9.92 -4.05
CA ASP A 138 -19.79 -11.36 -3.78
C ASP A 138 -19.45 -11.65 -2.30
N LEU A 139 -18.39 -11.00 -1.78
CA LEU A 139 -17.96 -11.14 -0.40
C LEU A 139 -19.06 -10.72 0.59
N ARG A 140 -19.76 -9.62 0.30
CA ARG A 140 -20.91 -9.14 1.08
C ARG A 140 -22.08 -10.11 1.05
N CYS A 141 -22.36 -10.70 -0.11
CA CYS A 141 -23.40 -11.71 -0.25
C CYS A 141 -23.09 -12.93 0.63
N HIS A 142 -21.87 -13.48 0.54
CA HIS A 142 -21.48 -14.65 1.33
C HIS A 142 -21.35 -14.37 2.83
N ALA A 143 -20.92 -13.15 3.21
CA ALA A 143 -20.96 -12.67 4.60
C ALA A 143 -22.39 -12.69 5.16
N ALA A 144 -23.35 -12.11 4.44
CA ALA A 144 -24.76 -12.11 4.82
C ALA A 144 -25.36 -13.53 4.88
N GLU A 145 -25.02 -14.41 3.92
CA GLU A 145 -25.41 -15.81 3.92
C GLU A 145 -24.86 -16.57 5.14
N ALA A 146 -23.58 -16.37 5.48
CA ALA A 146 -22.96 -16.97 6.66
C ALA A 146 -23.59 -16.45 7.96
N ARG A 147 -23.84 -15.14 8.06
CA ARG A 147 -24.50 -14.50 9.20
C ARG A 147 -25.94 -15.02 9.39
N ALA A 148 -26.67 -15.25 8.29
CA ALA A 148 -28.00 -15.84 8.32
C ALA A 148 -27.98 -17.35 8.65
N ALA A 149 -27.00 -18.11 8.14
CA ALA A 149 -26.86 -19.54 8.41
C ALA A 149 -26.46 -19.82 9.87
N LEU A 150 -25.59 -18.99 10.46
CA LEU A 150 -25.28 -19.01 11.90
C LEU A 150 -26.55 -18.81 12.73
N ARG A 151 -27.27 -17.70 12.53
CA ARG A 151 -28.52 -17.36 13.26
C ARG A 151 -29.61 -18.43 13.11
N ARG A 152 -29.66 -19.14 11.98
CA ARG A 152 -30.59 -20.27 11.73
C ARG A 152 -30.03 -21.63 12.17
N ARG A 153 -28.77 -21.67 12.63
CA ARG A 153 -28.02 -22.87 13.04
C ARG A 153 -27.95 -23.95 11.95
N ASP A 154 -28.02 -23.54 10.68
CA ASP A 154 -27.99 -24.37 9.47
C ASP A 154 -26.54 -24.64 9.03
N ALA A 155 -25.99 -25.76 9.50
CA ALA A 155 -24.61 -26.15 9.22
C ALA A 155 -24.34 -26.43 7.72
N ALA A 156 -25.35 -26.82 6.95
CA ALA A 156 -25.18 -27.12 5.52
C ALA A 156 -25.04 -25.84 4.70
N ARG A 157 -25.89 -24.83 4.96
CA ARG A 157 -25.74 -23.49 4.39
C ARG A 157 -24.46 -22.82 4.87
N LEU A 158 -24.13 -22.91 6.15
CA LEU A 158 -22.91 -22.30 6.71
C LEU A 158 -21.65 -22.87 6.05
N ALA A 159 -21.58 -24.19 5.89
CA ALA A 159 -20.50 -24.85 5.16
C ALA A 159 -20.48 -24.49 3.66
N SER A 160 -21.59 -24.05 3.07
CA SER A 160 -21.63 -23.51 1.71
C SER A 160 -21.10 -22.08 1.64
N ALA A 161 -21.63 -21.17 2.47
CA ALA A 161 -21.22 -19.77 2.52
C ALA A 161 -19.73 -19.61 2.86
N VAL A 162 -19.22 -20.36 3.84
CA VAL A 162 -17.79 -20.37 4.19
C VAL A 162 -16.90 -20.90 3.05
N ARG A 163 -17.40 -21.80 2.19
CA ARG A 163 -16.68 -22.23 0.98
C ARG A 163 -16.68 -21.15 -0.11
N ALA A 164 -17.80 -20.44 -0.28
CA ALA A 164 -17.95 -19.37 -1.26
C ALA A 164 -17.14 -18.11 -0.89
N GLN A 165 -17.13 -17.74 0.40
CA GLN A 165 -16.27 -16.70 0.95
C GLN A 165 -14.77 -17.03 0.73
N ARG A 166 -14.38 -18.29 0.89
CA ARG A 166 -13.04 -18.81 0.53
C ARG A 166 -12.78 -18.94 -0.98
N SER A 167 -13.75 -18.62 -1.84
CA SER A 167 -13.52 -18.32 -3.27
C SER A 167 -13.09 -16.87 -3.39
N ALA A 168 -13.93 -15.95 -2.91
CA ALA A 168 -13.70 -14.50 -2.95
C ALA A 168 -12.36 -14.09 -2.32
N GLU A 169 -11.95 -14.71 -1.20
CA GLU A 169 -10.61 -14.52 -0.60
C GLU A 169 -9.47 -14.84 -1.59
N LYS A 170 -9.61 -15.90 -2.41
CA LYS A 170 -8.61 -16.25 -3.43
C LYS A 170 -8.67 -15.32 -4.64
N ASP A 171 -9.83 -14.72 -4.92
CA ASP A 171 -9.97 -13.69 -5.95
C ASP A 171 -9.35 -12.37 -5.49
N LEU A 172 -9.48 -11.98 -4.22
CA LEU A 172 -8.70 -10.89 -3.61
C LEU A 172 -7.18 -11.15 -3.71
N ALA A 173 -6.73 -12.38 -3.40
CA ALA A 173 -5.32 -12.76 -3.57
C ALA A 173 -4.85 -12.69 -5.04
N ARG A 174 -5.68 -13.16 -5.98
CA ARG A 174 -5.43 -13.04 -7.44
C ARG A 174 -5.34 -11.59 -7.87
N LEU A 175 -6.29 -10.74 -7.48
CA LEU A 175 -6.29 -9.30 -7.74
C LEU A 175 -5.05 -8.61 -7.14
N ALA A 176 -4.63 -9.01 -5.94
CA ALA A 176 -3.41 -8.51 -5.32
C ALA A 176 -2.14 -8.90 -6.11
N SER A 177 -2.14 -10.05 -6.80
CA SER A 177 -1.06 -10.40 -7.74
C SER A 177 -1.14 -9.63 -9.06
N SER A 178 -2.35 -9.41 -9.58
CA SER A 178 -2.62 -8.67 -10.82
C SER A 178 -2.24 -7.19 -10.69
N ALA A 179 -2.67 -6.53 -9.62
CA ALA A 179 -2.30 -5.14 -9.32
C ALA A 179 -0.78 -4.95 -9.18
N ARG A 180 -0.06 -5.92 -8.58
CA ARG A 180 1.42 -5.91 -8.55
C ARG A 180 2.06 -6.17 -9.93
N ALA A 181 1.34 -6.77 -10.88
CA ALA A 181 1.81 -7.03 -12.24
C ALA A 181 1.59 -5.83 -13.19
N ALA A 182 0.57 -5.01 -12.95
CA ALA A 182 0.24 -3.81 -13.74
C ALA A 182 1.43 -2.85 -13.95
N THR A 183 2.39 -2.83 -13.02
CA THR A 183 3.62 -2.01 -13.11
C THR A 183 4.92 -2.84 -13.13
N ARG A 184 4.86 -4.12 -13.53
CA ARG A 184 6.06 -4.97 -13.74
C ARG A 184 6.69 -4.83 -15.13
N LEU A 185 5.95 -4.28 -16.10
CA LEU A 185 6.55 -3.76 -17.32
C LEU A 185 7.57 -2.68 -16.95
N PRO A 186 8.80 -2.70 -17.50
CA PRO A 186 9.77 -1.66 -17.22
C PRO A 186 9.26 -0.29 -17.72
N LEU A 187 8.76 0.53 -16.80
CA LEU A 187 8.63 1.99 -16.94
C LEU A 187 9.98 2.71 -16.81
N LEU A 188 11.07 1.92 -16.77
CA LEU A 188 12.44 2.36 -16.98
C LEU A 188 12.50 3.22 -18.27
N PRO A 189 13.21 4.36 -18.25
CA PRO A 189 13.37 5.18 -19.44
C PRO A 189 14.08 4.36 -20.51
N VAL A 190 13.31 3.95 -21.53
CA VAL A 190 13.86 3.66 -22.85
C VAL A 190 14.50 4.96 -23.30
N ALA A 191 15.81 4.97 -23.47
CA ALA A 191 16.53 6.16 -23.89
C ALA A 191 16.46 6.30 -25.42
N PRO A 192 15.79 7.34 -25.96
CA PRO A 192 16.20 7.94 -27.21
C PRO A 192 17.29 9.00 -26.95
N ALA A 193 17.91 9.49 -28.02
CA ALA A 193 18.68 10.72 -27.94
C ALA A 193 17.75 11.92 -27.64
N ALA A 194 18.28 12.94 -26.94
CA ALA A 194 17.65 14.25 -26.73
C ALA A 194 16.37 14.31 -25.87
N THR A 195 16.31 13.59 -24.74
CA THR A 195 15.46 14.01 -23.59
C THR A 195 16.23 14.94 -22.66
N THR A 196 15.57 15.98 -22.15
CA THR A 196 16.13 16.87 -21.12
C THR A 196 16.12 16.22 -19.73
N VAL A 197 16.96 16.70 -18.81
CA VAL A 197 17.06 16.16 -17.44
C VAL A 197 15.71 16.24 -16.71
N ALA A 198 14.93 17.31 -16.92
CA ALA A 198 13.62 17.50 -16.30
C ALA A 198 12.56 16.51 -16.82
N GLU A 199 12.56 16.17 -18.11
CA GLU A 199 11.65 15.15 -18.67
C GLU A 199 11.93 13.76 -18.10
N VAL A 200 13.22 13.42 -17.91
CA VAL A 200 13.64 12.16 -17.28
C VAL A 200 13.22 12.12 -15.79
N GLU A 201 13.38 13.23 -15.06
CA GLU A 201 12.94 13.35 -13.67
C GLU A 201 11.42 13.17 -13.54
N VAL A 202 10.62 13.93 -14.30
CA VAL A 202 9.15 13.83 -14.28
C VAL A 202 8.67 12.42 -14.67
N SER A 203 9.30 11.79 -15.68
CA SER A 203 8.98 10.42 -16.08
C SER A 203 9.30 9.40 -14.98
N GLY A 204 10.45 9.54 -14.33
CA GLY A 204 10.84 8.69 -13.19
C GLY A 204 9.88 8.79 -12.01
N VAL A 205 9.50 10.02 -11.64
CA VAL A 205 8.55 10.30 -10.55
C VAL A 205 7.17 9.73 -10.84
N LEU A 206 6.69 9.86 -12.08
CA LEU A 206 5.39 9.35 -12.52
C LEU A 206 5.35 7.81 -12.54
N ALA A 207 6.46 7.16 -12.92
CA ALA A 207 6.64 5.72 -12.76
C ALA A 207 6.69 5.27 -11.28
N GLU A 208 7.38 6.02 -10.42
CA GLU A 208 7.46 5.80 -8.97
C GLU A 208 6.07 5.83 -8.31
N ALA A 209 5.25 6.79 -8.71
CA ALA A 209 3.89 6.98 -8.23
C ALA A 209 2.95 5.86 -8.69
N LEU A 210 3.02 5.45 -9.96
CA LEU A 210 2.31 4.26 -10.46
C LEU A 210 2.68 3.01 -9.66
N ALA A 211 3.97 2.74 -9.48
CA ALA A 211 4.43 1.57 -8.73
C ALA A 211 3.99 1.59 -7.25
N ALA A 212 3.87 2.78 -6.65
CA ALA A 212 3.30 2.95 -5.31
C ALA A 212 1.79 2.63 -5.30
N ALA A 213 1.03 3.15 -6.26
CA ALA A 213 -0.41 2.89 -6.39
C ALA A 213 -0.72 1.40 -6.63
N ALA A 214 0.09 0.73 -7.45
CA ALA A 214 0.02 -0.71 -7.71
C ALA A 214 0.30 -1.53 -6.46
N SER A 215 1.41 -1.24 -5.77
CA SER A 215 1.79 -1.95 -4.53
C SER A 215 0.75 -1.76 -3.41
N ALA A 216 0.23 -0.54 -3.25
CA ALA A 216 -0.76 -0.24 -2.22
C ALA A 216 -2.17 -0.76 -2.56
N SER A 217 -2.59 -0.77 -3.83
CA SER A 217 -3.84 -1.45 -4.24
C SER A 217 -3.80 -2.92 -3.84
N ALA A 218 -2.68 -3.59 -4.12
CA ALA A 218 -2.48 -4.97 -3.72
C ALA A 218 -2.37 -5.17 -2.19
N ALA A 219 -1.88 -4.19 -1.44
CA ALA A 219 -1.89 -4.21 0.02
C ALA A 219 -3.31 -4.02 0.59
N VAL A 220 -4.16 -3.16 -0.01
CA VAL A 220 -5.60 -3.06 0.34
C VAL A 220 -6.31 -4.39 0.11
N PHE A 221 -6.08 -5.02 -1.05
CA PHE A 221 -6.74 -6.29 -1.39
C PHE A 221 -6.33 -7.42 -0.44
N SER A 222 -5.04 -7.56 -0.12
CA SER A 222 -4.56 -8.54 0.87
C SER A 222 -4.94 -8.19 2.32
N ALA A 223 -5.13 -6.90 2.67
CA ALA A 223 -5.64 -6.51 3.98
C ALA A 223 -7.13 -6.89 4.15
N LEU A 224 -7.95 -6.72 3.11
CA LEU A 224 -9.33 -7.20 3.13
C LEU A 224 -9.41 -8.73 3.14
N GLU A 225 -8.54 -9.41 2.39
CA GLU A 225 -8.38 -10.88 2.43
C GLU A 225 -8.12 -11.36 3.87
N ALA A 226 -7.24 -10.68 4.61
CA ALA A 226 -6.96 -11.00 6.02
C ALA A 226 -8.17 -10.75 6.95
N VAL A 227 -8.92 -9.67 6.76
CA VAL A 227 -10.16 -9.39 7.53
C VAL A 227 -11.24 -10.44 7.25
N SER A 228 -11.44 -10.83 5.98
CA SER A 228 -12.34 -11.93 5.63
C SER A 228 -11.87 -13.26 6.23
N SER A 229 -10.58 -13.57 6.13
CA SER A 229 -9.99 -14.81 6.64
C SER A 229 -10.19 -14.97 8.16
N ALA A 230 -10.10 -13.86 8.91
CA ALA A 230 -10.44 -13.86 10.33
C ALA A 230 -11.93 -14.20 10.59
N ALA A 231 -12.85 -13.70 9.75
CA ALA A 231 -14.28 -14.02 9.82
C ALA A 231 -14.59 -15.47 9.36
N THR A 232 -13.99 -15.98 8.27
CA THR A 232 -14.17 -17.38 7.85
C THR A 232 -13.54 -18.37 8.83
N ALA A 233 -12.49 -17.99 9.55
CA ALA A 233 -11.95 -18.79 10.65
C ALA A 233 -12.93 -18.84 11.84
N ALA A 234 -13.42 -17.69 12.29
CA ALA A 234 -14.36 -17.60 13.42
C ALA A 234 -15.68 -18.36 13.12
N THR A 235 -16.31 -18.10 11.98
CA THR A 235 -17.55 -18.79 11.56
C THR A 235 -17.38 -20.30 11.37
N ALA A 236 -16.25 -20.76 10.81
CA ALA A 236 -15.97 -22.19 10.71
C ALA A 236 -15.81 -22.86 12.09
N SER A 237 -15.23 -22.14 13.06
CA SER A 237 -15.07 -22.66 14.44
C SER A 237 -16.42 -22.84 15.16
N ALA A 238 -17.36 -21.91 14.98
CA ALA A 238 -18.72 -21.99 15.53
C ALA A 238 -19.55 -23.13 14.89
N SER A 239 -19.21 -23.58 13.68
CA SER A 239 -19.88 -24.69 13.01
C SER A 239 -19.52 -26.08 13.58
N SER A 240 -18.57 -26.19 14.52
CA SER A 240 -17.95 -27.45 14.94
C SER A 240 -18.78 -28.35 15.89
N LYS A 241 -20.11 -28.37 15.71
CA LYS A 241 -21.01 -29.27 16.43
C LYS A 241 -20.67 -30.75 16.15
N LYS A 242 -20.00 -31.41 17.10
CA LYS A 242 -19.97 -32.88 17.13
C LYS A 242 -21.40 -33.40 17.25
N PRO A 243 -21.84 -34.37 16.42
CA PRO A 243 -23.18 -34.93 16.54
C PRO A 243 -23.31 -35.65 17.89
N ALA A 244 -24.26 -35.21 18.73
CA ALA A 244 -24.41 -35.70 20.09
C ALA A 244 -24.66 -37.22 20.20
N ALA A 245 -25.13 -37.86 19.12
CA ALA A 245 -25.42 -39.29 19.05
C ALA A 245 -24.19 -40.22 19.15
N THR A 246 -22.96 -39.72 18.95
CA THR A 246 -21.73 -40.56 19.02
C THR A 246 -20.72 -40.12 20.09
N ALA A 247 -21.02 -39.07 20.85
CA ALA A 247 -20.12 -38.55 21.89
C ALA A 247 -20.21 -39.30 23.24
N THR A 248 -21.32 -40.02 23.49
CA THR A 248 -21.75 -40.48 24.82
C THR A 248 -20.90 -41.57 25.46
N LEU A 249 -20.03 -42.25 24.70
CA LEU A 249 -19.22 -43.37 25.19
C LEU A 249 -17.71 -43.08 25.30
N MET A 250 -17.23 -41.97 24.72
CA MET A 250 -15.79 -41.61 24.75
C MET A 250 -15.46 -40.44 25.68
N SER A 251 -16.47 -39.67 26.12
CA SER A 251 -16.28 -38.50 27.00
C SER A 251 -15.85 -38.84 28.43
N LEU A 252 -16.00 -40.09 28.89
CA LEU A 252 -15.66 -40.50 30.25
C LEU A 252 -14.17 -40.73 30.50
N VAL A 253 -13.37 -41.02 29.47
CA VAL A 253 -12.00 -41.55 29.63
C VAL A 253 -10.93 -40.44 29.66
N THR A 254 -11.05 -39.40 28.84
CA THR A 254 -9.97 -38.40 28.65
C THR A 254 -10.20 -37.10 29.43
N ARG A 255 -10.41 -37.18 30.75
CA ARG A 255 -10.61 -36.00 31.62
C ARG A 255 -9.29 -35.33 32.03
N SER A 256 -8.45 -34.98 31.05
CA SER A 256 -7.22 -34.20 31.27
C SER A 256 -6.76 -33.43 30.02
N SER A 257 -7.33 -32.25 29.79
CA SER A 257 -6.67 -31.15 29.09
C SER A 257 -7.36 -29.81 29.41
N LYS A 258 -6.59 -28.85 29.94
CA LYS A 258 -7.09 -27.55 30.42
C LYS A 258 -7.14 -26.53 29.27
N ALA A 259 -7.88 -26.84 28.22
CA ALA A 259 -7.79 -26.14 26.92
C ALA A 259 -9.13 -25.92 26.17
N ALA A 260 -10.29 -26.21 26.77
CA ALA A 260 -11.59 -26.08 26.11
C ALA A 260 -12.64 -25.50 27.07
N ALA A 261 -12.73 -24.17 27.15
CA ALA A 261 -13.69 -23.47 28.01
C ALA A 261 -14.21 -22.15 27.43
N ALA A 262 -14.23 -22.01 26.10
CA ALA A 262 -15.19 -21.14 25.42
C ALA A 262 -16.44 -21.98 25.13
N SER A 263 -17.61 -21.51 25.56
CA SER A 263 -18.91 -22.08 25.22
C SER A 263 -19.08 -22.12 23.69
N ASP A 264 -19.92 -23.01 23.19
CA ASP A 264 -20.35 -22.95 21.79
C ASP A 264 -21.11 -21.64 21.51
N GLU A 265 -21.72 -21.04 22.53
CA GLU A 265 -22.36 -19.72 22.47
C GLU A 265 -21.32 -18.59 22.38
N ASP A 266 -20.21 -18.67 23.11
CA ASP A 266 -19.11 -17.69 23.01
C ASP A 266 -18.49 -17.69 21.60
N LYS A 267 -18.42 -18.87 20.96
CA LYS A 267 -17.95 -19.02 19.58
C LYS A 267 -18.97 -18.46 18.58
N GLU A 268 -20.28 -18.70 18.80
CA GLU A 268 -21.35 -18.14 17.98
C GLU A 268 -21.36 -16.60 18.07
N LEU A 269 -21.18 -16.04 19.26
CA LEU A 269 -21.02 -14.59 19.48
C LEU A 269 -19.76 -14.04 18.80
N THR A 270 -18.59 -14.65 19.02
CA THR A 270 -17.32 -14.25 18.38
C THR A 270 -17.43 -14.28 16.85
N ALA A 271 -18.10 -15.30 16.30
CA ALA A 271 -18.34 -15.43 14.86
C ALA A 271 -19.27 -14.35 14.30
N LEU A 272 -20.28 -13.92 15.07
CA LEU A 272 -21.17 -12.83 14.69
C LEU A 272 -20.50 -11.46 14.80
N GLU A 273 -19.66 -11.23 15.81
CA GLU A 273 -18.84 -10.01 15.97
C GLU A 273 -17.84 -9.86 14.81
N LYS A 274 -17.12 -10.94 14.46
CA LYS A 274 -16.17 -10.92 13.33
C LYS A 274 -16.87 -10.74 11.97
N MET A 275 -18.12 -11.19 11.84
CA MET A 275 -18.90 -10.94 10.63
C MET A 275 -19.40 -9.48 10.56
N GLU A 276 -19.74 -8.87 11.70
CA GLU A 276 -20.11 -7.45 11.77
C GLU A 276 -18.92 -6.54 11.40
N GLN A 277 -17.73 -6.83 11.93
CA GLN A 277 -16.49 -6.13 11.57
C GLN A 277 -16.13 -6.29 10.08
N LEU A 278 -16.52 -7.41 9.45
CA LEU A 278 -16.39 -7.59 8.01
C LEU A 278 -17.46 -6.81 7.23
N ASP A 279 -18.73 -6.84 7.65
CA ASP A 279 -19.83 -6.06 7.06
C ASP A 279 -19.50 -4.55 7.02
N GLU A 280 -18.97 -4.01 8.12
CA GLU A 280 -18.50 -2.62 8.24
C GLU A 280 -17.30 -2.32 7.33
N CYS A 281 -16.27 -3.18 7.35
CA CYS A 281 -15.09 -3.05 6.51
C CYS A 281 -15.44 -3.03 5.01
N ILE A 282 -16.37 -3.89 4.57
CA ILE A 282 -16.85 -3.93 3.17
C ILE A 282 -17.57 -2.64 2.81
N ALA A 283 -18.39 -2.07 3.70
CA ALA A 283 -19.07 -0.80 3.43
C ALA A 283 -18.08 0.37 3.24
N GLU A 284 -16.99 0.41 4.02
CA GLU A 284 -15.91 1.37 3.79
C GLU A 284 -15.15 1.12 2.46
N MET A 285 -14.95 -0.16 2.08
CA MET A 285 -14.33 -0.54 0.82
C MET A 285 -15.17 -0.15 -0.40
N GLU A 286 -16.48 -0.36 -0.38
CA GLU A 286 -17.40 0.09 -1.44
C GLU A 286 -17.33 1.61 -1.62
N ALA A 287 -17.42 2.36 -0.52
CA ALA A 287 -17.43 3.83 -0.53
C ALA A 287 -16.07 4.46 -0.89
N GLY A 288 -14.96 3.75 -0.70
CA GLY A 288 -13.62 4.17 -1.09
C GLY A 288 -13.25 3.80 -2.53
N SER A 289 -13.58 2.59 -2.96
CA SER A 289 -13.10 2.02 -4.24
C SER A 289 -13.70 2.71 -5.47
N ASP A 290 -14.98 3.12 -5.41
CA ASP A 290 -15.58 3.89 -6.51
C ASP A 290 -14.89 5.25 -6.73
N LYS A 291 -14.38 5.89 -5.66
CA LYS A 291 -13.61 7.14 -5.75
C LYS A 291 -12.27 6.91 -6.44
N VAL A 292 -11.52 5.91 -5.98
CA VAL A 292 -10.21 5.52 -6.55
C VAL A 292 -10.35 5.14 -8.02
N PHE A 293 -11.34 4.32 -8.37
CA PHE A 293 -11.65 3.92 -9.75
C PHE A 293 -11.95 5.12 -10.65
N ARG A 294 -12.87 6.02 -10.23
CA ARG A 294 -13.15 7.27 -10.97
C ARG A 294 -11.92 8.15 -11.13
N ARG A 295 -11.05 8.23 -10.12
CA ARG A 295 -9.81 9.02 -10.17
C ARG A 295 -8.80 8.45 -11.18
N ILE A 296 -8.61 7.14 -11.20
CA ILE A 296 -7.75 6.46 -12.18
C ILE A 296 -8.24 6.74 -13.60
N LEU A 297 -9.55 6.59 -13.85
CA LEU A 297 -10.16 6.90 -15.14
C LEU A 297 -9.99 8.38 -15.54
N HIS A 298 -10.20 9.32 -14.60
CA HIS A 298 -9.98 10.75 -14.83
C HIS A 298 -8.52 11.05 -15.22
N THR A 299 -7.55 10.49 -14.49
CA THR A 299 -6.12 10.62 -14.80
C THR A 299 -5.77 10.03 -16.17
N ARG A 300 -6.35 8.87 -16.54
CA ARG A 300 -6.18 8.26 -17.86
C ARG A 300 -6.78 9.12 -18.99
N VAL A 301 -7.97 9.68 -18.79
CA VAL A 301 -8.62 10.60 -19.73
C VAL A 301 -7.82 11.91 -19.88
N ALA A 302 -7.25 12.44 -18.80
CA ALA A 302 -6.37 13.60 -18.85
C ALA A 302 -5.14 13.34 -19.74
N LEU A 303 -4.50 12.18 -19.61
CA LEU A 303 -3.37 11.78 -20.45
C LEU A 303 -3.75 11.60 -21.93
N LEU A 304 -4.88 10.94 -22.21
CA LEU A 304 -5.38 10.81 -23.58
C LEU A 304 -5.65 12.19 -24.21
N ASN A 305 -6.24 13.12 -23.45
CA ASN A 305 -6.48 14.50 -23.88
C ASN A 305 -5.21 15.33 -24.08
N ILE A 306 -4.11 15.02 -23.38
CA ILE A 306 -2.80 15.66 -23.62
C ILE A 306 -2.25 15.19 -24.96
N ARG A 307 -2.34 13.88 -25.24
CA ARG A 307 -1.86 13.24 -26.47
C ARG A 307 -2.67 13.63 -27.71
N THR A 308 -4.00 13.72 -27.62
CA THR A 308 -4.86 14.04 -28.78
C THR A 308 -4.89 15.53 -29.14
N ARG A 309 -4.45 16.44 -28.26
CA ARG A 309 -4.35 17.88 -28.55
C ARG A 309 -3.08 18.29 -29.32
N ILE A 310 -2.30 17.30 -29.75
CA ILE A 310 -0.96 17.47 -30.37
C ILE A 310 -0.91 16.74 -31.73
N CYS A 311 -2.05 16.21 -32.19
CA CYS A 311 -2.29 15.70 -33.54
C CYS A 311 -3.31 16.59 -34.28
#